data_AF-A0A151BRW2-F1
#
_entry.id   AF-A0A151BRW2-F1
#
_cell.length_a   1.000
_cell.length_b   1.000
_cell.length_c   1.000
_cell.angle_alpha   90.00
_cell.angle_beta   90.00
_cell.angle_gamma   90.00
#
_symmetry.space_group_name_H-M   'P 1'
#
loop_
_entity.id
_entity.type
_entity.pdbx_description
1 polymer ?
#
loop_
_entity_poly.entity_id
_entity_poly.type
_entity_poly.pdbx_seq_one_letter_code
_entity_poly.pdbx_strand_id
1 'polypeptide(L)'
;MTLKVRRNVVLVWASLTVLSMLAAYFFIHFLDREYHGFVAGVVASMLEALGVRSEAEGNVVAYTVEERWTAVRIGWECSGGLSIIVYTGLVSGLPGVKLKKRVLGLTLGYAAIFLGNLTRIVLILYLNQLFPNLSYMLLHDLFGRPLSFLWMTVVWFAWFYHALIKAPEVKDSSAQ
;
A
#
# COMPACT_ATOMS: atom_id res chain seq x y z
N MET A 1 14.84 -34.82 9.87
CA MET A 1 13.90 -34.15 8.92
C MET A 1 14.51 -34.22 7.52
N THR A 2 13.88 -34.93 6.58
CA THR A 2 14.47 -35.20 5.26
C THR A 2 14.39 -33.97 4.33
N LEU A 3 15.36 -33.81 3.42
CA LEU A 3 15.41 -32.73 2.42
C LEU A 3 14.08 -32.54 1.64
N LYS A 4 13.37 -33.65 1.39
CA LYS A 4 12.06 -33.68 0.72
C LYS A 4 10.98 -32.93 1.51
N VAL A 5 10.98 -33.02 2.85
CA VAL A 5 10.02 -32.33 3.73
C VAL A 5 10.30 -30.82 3.74
N ARG A 6 11.57 -30.40 3.83
CA ARG A 6 11.94 -28.97 3.77
C ARG A 6 11.52 -28.33 2.45
N ARG A 7 11.71 -29.04 1.32
CA ARG A 7 11.28 -28.56 0.00
C ARG A 7 9.77 -28.35 -0.09
N ASN A 8 8.98 -29.30 0.41
CA ASN A 8 7.52 -29.20 0.37
C ASN A 8 6.99 -28.03 1.20
N VAL A 9 7.60 -27.75 2.36
CA VAL A 9 7.20 -26.62 3.21
C VAL A 9 7.49 -25.28 2.52
N VAL A 10 8.67 -25.12 1.92
CA VAL A 10 9.02 -23.89 1.18
C VAL A 10 8.07 -23.65 0.01
N LEU A 11 7.73 -24.71 -0.74
CA LEU A 11 6.79 -24.61 -1.86
C LEU A 11 5.40 -24.19 -1.42
N VAL A 12 4.90 -24.69 -0.28
CA VAL A 12 3.58 -24.31 0.25
C VAL A 12 3.53 -22.82 0.58
N TRP A 13 4.53 -22.29 1.29
CA TRP A 13 4.55 -20.88 1.66
C TRP A 13 4.77 -19.95 0.48
N ALA A 14 5.65 -20.33 -0.46
CA ALA A 14 5.83 -19.60 -1.71
C ALA A 14 4.53 -19.57 -2.55
N SER A 15 3.83 -20.70 -2.63
CA SER A 15 2.54 -20.78 -3.32
C SER A 15 1.51 -19.89 -2.64
N LEU A 16 1.45 -19.88 -1.31
CA LEU A 16 0.52 -19.02 -0.57
C LEU A 16 0.82 -17.52 -0.79
N THR A 17 2.09 -17.12 -0.84
CA THR A 17 2.50 -15.76 -1.23
C THR A 17 1.92 -15.42 -2.60
N VAL A 18 2.22 -16.22 -3.62
CA VAL A 18 1.81 -15.92 -5.01
C VAL A 18 0.30 -15.95 -5.17
N LEU A 19 -0.39 -16.98 -4.65
CA LEU A 19 -1.85 -17.09 -4.76
C LEU A 19 -2.57 -15.96 -4.05
N SER A 20 -2.08 -15.51 -2.89
CA SER A 20 -2.66 -14.37 -2.18
C SER A 20 -2.42 -13.04 -2.92
N MET A 21 -1.26 -12.86 -3.55
CA MET A 21 -1.01 -11.70 -4.44
C MET A 21 -1.94 -11.69 -5.65
N LEU A 22 -2.13 -12.85 -6.30
CA LEU A 22 -3.07 -12.98 -7.42
C LEU A 22 -4.50 -12.69 -6.99
N ALA A 23 -4.94 -13.24 -5.85
CA ALA A 23 -6.26 -12.96 -5.30
C ALA A 23 -6.46 -11.46 -5.03
N ALA A 24 -5.47 -10.80 -4.41
CA ALA A 24 -5.50 -9.36 -4.18
C ALA A 24 -5.52 -8.57 -5.50
N TYR A 25 -4.75 -8.98 -6.49
CA TYR A 25 -4.72 -8.37 -7.81
C TYR A 25 -6.10 -8.43 -8.48
N PHE A 26 -6.71 -9.61 -8.56
CA PHE A 26 -8.04 -9.75 -9.16
C PHE A 26 -9.10 -8.98 -8.40
N PHE A 27 -9.04 -8.96 -7.07
CA PHE A 27 -9.97 -8.19 -6.24
C PHE A 27 -9.88 -6.69 -6.49
N ILE A 28 -8.67 -6.13 -6.49
CA ILE A 28 -8.46 -4.69 -6.77
C ILE A 28 -8.83 -4.38 -8.23
N HIS A 29 -8.49 -5.27 -9.16
CA HIS A 29 -8.78 -5.07 -10.58
C HIS A 29 -10.28 -5.06 -10.85
N PHE A 30 -11.02 -5.93 -10.18
CA PHE A 30 -12.48 -5.93 -10.23
C PHE A 30 -13.09 -4.61 -9.74
N LEU A 31 -12.45 -3.95 -8.77
CA LEU A 31 -12.87 -2.67 -8.20
C LEU A 31 -12.17 -1.45 -8.81
N ASP A 32 -11.40 -1.63 -9.89
CA ASP A 32 -10.43 -0.63 -10.38
C ASP A 32 -11.04 0.76 -10.58
N ARG A 33 -12.18 0.82 -11.25
CA ARG A 33 -12.87 2.08 -11.58
C ARG A 33 -13.33 2.82 -10.32
N GLU A 34 -14.01 2.11 -9.43
CA GLU A 34 -14.57 2.68 -8.20
C GLU A 34 -13.46 3.06 -7.22
N TYR A 35 -12.44 2.21 -7.08
CA TYR A 35 -11.32 2.44 -6.18
C TYR A 35 -10.51 3.67 -6.59
N HIS A 36 -10.12 3.76 -7.87
CA HIS A 36 -9.36 4.92 -8.34
C HIS A 36 -10.19 6.20 -8.36
N GLY A 37 -11.49 6.10 -8.60
CA GLY A 37 -12.41 7.24 -8.49
C GLY A 37 -12.54 7.74 -7.07
N PHE A 38 -12.68 6.84 -6.10
CA PHE A 38 -12.68 7.18 -4.68
C PHE A 38 -11.39 7.88 -4.26
N VAL A 39 -10.22 7.32 -4.64
CA VAL A 39 -8.92 7.95 -4.33
C VAL A 39 -8.83 9.35 -4.93
N ALA A 40 -9.23 9.53 -6.19
CA ALA A 40 -9.21 10.83 -6.84
C ALA A 40 -10.10 11.85 -6.10
N GLY A 41 -11.31 11.46 -5.71
CA GLY A 41 -12.22 12.31 -4.94
C GLY A 41 -11.62 12.74 -3.60
N VAL A 42 -11.05 11.80 -2.84
CA VAL A 42 -10.41 12.12 -1.55
C VAL A 42 -9.21 13.06 -1.74
N VAL A 43 -8.38 12.83 -2.77
CA VAL A 43 -7.24 13.70 -3.08
C VAL A 43 -7.70 15.12 -3.41
N ALA A 44 -8.72 15.28 -4.26
CA ALA A 44 -9.27 16.59 -4.60
C ALA A 44 -9.79 17.31 -3.35
N SER A 45 -10.58 16.65 -2.50
CA SER A 45 -11.05 17.27 -1.26
C SER A 45 -9.92 17.68 -0.31
N MET A 46 -8.84 16.90 -0.24
CA MET A 46 -7.66 17.25 0.56
C MET A 46 -6.89 18.43 -0.02
N LEU A 47 -6.78 18.55 -1.35
CA LEU A 47 -6.17 19.69 -2.02
C LEU A 47 -6.99 20.97 -1.82
N GLU A 48 -8.32 20.89 -1.94
CA GLU A 48 -9.22 22.01 -1.63
C GLU A 48 -9.06 22.48 -0.18
N ALA A 49 -8.97 21.54 0.77
CA ALA A 49 -8.72 21.85 2.17
C ALA A 49 -7.36 22.54 2.41
N LEU A 50 -6.40 22.35 1.51
CA LEU A 50 -5.09 23.03 1.50
C LEU A 50 -5.10 24.34 0.69
N GLY A 51 -6.27 24.78 0.20
CA GLY A 51 -6.43 26.01 -0.57
C GLY A 51 -6.06 25.90 -2.06
N VAL A 52 -5.88 24.67 -2.57
CA VAL A 52 -5.66 24.42 -4.00
C VAL A 52 -7.00 24.13 -4.66
N ARG A 53 -7.39 24.91 -5.66
CA ARG A 53 -8.61 24.64 -6.43
C ARG A 53 -8.44 23.31 -7.16
N SER A 54 -9.34 22.36 -6.89
CA SER A 54 -9.26 21.03 -7.48
C SER A 54 -10.61 20.36 -7.63
N GLU A 55 -10.73 19.53 -8.66
CA GLU A 55 -11.93 18.77 -8.99
C GLU A 55 -11.54 17.33 -9.33
N ALA A 56 -12.45 16.37 -9.14
CA ALA A 56 -12.22 14.98 -9.50
C ALA A 56 -13.33 14.47 -10.42
N GLU A 57 -12.94 13.81 -11.51
CA GLU A 57 -13.85 13.12 -12.42
C GLU A 57 -13.31 11.73 -12.74
N GLY A 58 -14.07 10.69 -12.35
CA GLY A 58 -13.58 9.32 -12.42
C GLY A 58 -12.24 9.20 -11.69
N ASN A 59 -11.24 8.60 -12.32
CA ASN A 59 -9.89 8.47 -11.77
C ASN A 59 -8.95 9.65 -12.10
N VAL A 60 -9.47 10.82 -12.47
CA VAL A 60 -8.67 12.01 -12.80
C VAL A 60 -8.87 13.06 -11.73
N VAL A 61 -7.77 13.65 -11.27
CA VAL A 61 -7.75 14.84 -10.41
C VAL A 61 -7.28 16.02 -11.24
N ALA A 62 -8.13 17.03 -11.40
CA ALA A 62 -7.78 18.32 -11.97
C ALA A 62 -7.48 19.31 -10.84
N TYR A 63 -6.43 20.12 -10.97
CA TYR A 63 -6.06 21.13 -9.98
C TYR A 63 -5.35 22.31 -10.64
N THR A 64 -5.34 23.46 -9.98
CA THR A 64 -4.72 24.67 -10.52
C THR A 64 -3.24 24.77 -10.17
N VAL A 65 -2.42 25.04 -11.20
CA VAL A 65 -1.01 25.43 -11.10
C VAL A 65 -0.79 26.74 -11.83
N GLU A 66 -0.29 27.79 -11.15
CA GLU A 66 -0.18 29.16 -11.72
C GLU A 66 -1.47 29.63 -12.44
N GLU A 67 -2.64 29.41 -11.82
CA GLU A 67 -3.97 29.71 -12.39
C GLU A 67 -4.34 28.91 -13.66
N ARG A 68 -3.57 27.88 -14.02
CA ARG A 68 -3.87 26.96 -15.14
C ARG A 68 -4.30 25.60 -14.61
N TRP A 69 -5.28 25.00 -15.26
CA TRP A 69 -5.72 23.65 -14.92
C TRP A 69 -4.72 22.60 -15.40
N THR A 70 -4.30 21.74 -14.47
CA THR A 70 -3.47 20.55 -14.72
C THR A 70 -4.27 19.32 -14.28
N ALA A 71 -4.20 18.24 -15.05
CA ALA A 71 -4.92 17.01 -14.76
C ALA A 71 -3.95 15.83 -14.59
N VAL A 72 -4.18 15.02 -13.56
CA VAL A 72 -3.39 13.83 -13.26
C VAL A 72 -4.32 12.63 -13.12
N ARG A 73 -4.01 11.54 -13.82
CA ARG A 73 -4.73 10.28 -13.69
C ARG A 73 -4.17 9.47 -12.53
N ILE A 74 -5.05 9.08 -11.61
CA ILE A 74 -4.77 8.13 -10.54
C ILE A 74 -4.86 6.71 -11.12
N GLY A 75 -3.76 5.98 -11.02
CA GLY A 75 -3.68 4.56 -11.35
C GLY A 75 -3.10 3.74 -10.21
N TRP A 76 -2.81 2.47 -10.49
CA TRP A 76 -2.34 1.45 -9.54
C TRP A 76 -1.12 1.85 -8.72
N GLU A 77 -0.17 2.51 -9.37
CA GLU A 77 1.07 2.98 -8.76
C GLU A 77 0.81 4.10 -7.76
N CYS A 78 -0.09 5.02 -8.11
CA CYS A 78 -0.47 6.19 -7.31
C CYS A 78 -1.37 5.79 -6.12
N SER A 79 -2.33 4.90 -6.36
CA SER A 79 -3.33 4.49 -5.39
C SER A 79 -2.81 3.51 -4.34
N GLY A 80 -1.58 2.99 -4.50
CA GLY A 80 -1.01 1.99 -3.61
C GLY A 80 -1.53 0.57 -3.87
N GLY A 81 -2.26 0.34 -4.97
CA GLY A 81 -2.79 -0.98 -5.32
C GLY A 81 -1.71 -2.05 -5.41
N LEU A 82 -0.57 -1.73 -6.06
CA LEU A 82 0.58 -2.65 -6.11
C LEU A 82 1.20 -2.88 -4.73
N SER A 83 1.31 -1.85 -3.89
CA SER A 83 1.81 -2.00 -2.52
C SER A 83 0.92 -2.93 -1.70
N ILE A 84 -0.40 -2.82 -1.84
CA ILE A 84 -1.37 -3.72 -1.19
C ILE A 84 -1.16 -5.16 -1.67
N ILE A 85 -1.03 -5.40 -2.98
CA ILE A 85 -0.79 -6.75 -3.53
C ILE A 85 0.48 -7.36 -2.92
N VAL A 86 1.60 -6.65 -2.99
CA VAL A 86 2.88 -7.14 -2.48
C VAL A 86 2.81 -7.39 -0.97
N TYR A 87 2.24 -6.45 -0.21
CA TYR A 87 2.04 -6.58 1.22
C TYR A 87 1.19 -7.80 1.59
N THR A 88 0.13 -8.07 0.82
CA THR A 88 -0.74 -9.24 1.00
C THR A 88 0.06 -10.53 0.90
N GLY A 89 0.91 -10.63 -0.13
CA GLY A 89 1.82 -11.75 -0.33
C GLY A 89 2.77 -11.93 0.86
N LEU A 90 3.42 -10.85 1.29
CA LEU A 90 4.39 -10.88 2.38
C LEU A 90 3.77 -11.31 3.71
N VAL A 91 2.56 -10.84 4.02
CA VAL A 91 1.86 -11.19 5.27
C VAL A 91 1.28 -12.60 5.22
N SER A 92 0.68 -12.99 4.10
CA SER A 92 0.05 -14.30 3.93
C SER A 92 1.08 -15.42 3.74
N GLY A 93 2.20 -15.14 3.09
CA GLY A 93 3.27 -16.10 2.85
C GLY A 93 4.12 -16.44 4.07
N LEU A 94 4.07 -15.64 5.15
CA LEU A 94 5.03 -15.74 6.25
C LEU A 94 4.74 -16.94 7.18
N PRO A 95 5.59 -17.99 7.22
CA PRO A 95 5.36 -19.16 8.05
C PRO A 95 5.28 -18.85 9.56
N GLY A 96 4.60 -19.71 10.31
CA GLY A 96 4.59 -19.66 11.79
C GLY A 96 3.68 -18.58 12.41
N VAL A 97 2.98 -17.78 11.61
CA VAL A 97 2.07 -16.74 12.11
C VAL A 97 0.63 -17.23 12.20
N LYS A 98 0.01 -17.10 13.39
CA LYS A 98 -1.40 -17.41 13.63
C LYS A 98 -2.33 -16.58 12.74
N LEU A 99 -3.43 -17.18 12.25
CA LEU A 99 -4.40 -16.53 11.36
C LEU A 99 -4.93 -15.17 11.88
N LYS A 100 -5.27 -15.09 13.18
CA LYS A 100 -5.73 -13.83 13.80
C LYS A 100 -4.73 -12.67 13.62
N LYS A 101 -3.43 -12.93 13.76
CA LYS A 101 -2.38 -11.91 13.59
C LYS A 101 -2.20 -11.52 12.13
N ARG A 102 -2.47 -12.44 11.20
CA ARG A 102 -2.45 -12.16 9.75
C ARG A 102 -3.59 -11.26 9.36
N VAL A 103 -4.83 -11.61 9.75
CA VAL A 103 -6.02 -10.80 9.42
C VAL A 103 -5.90 -9.39 10.00
N LEU A 104 -5.48 -9.27 11.26
CA LEU A 104 -5.23 -7.96 11.88
C LEU A 104 -4.11 -7.20 11.17
N GLY A 105 -3.02 -7.89 10.81
CA GLY A 105 -1.91 -7.32 10.04
C GLY A 105 -2.32 -6.81 8.68
N LEU A 106 -3.07 -7.60 7.91
CA LEU A 106 -3.63 -7.19 6.62
C LEU A 106 -4.54 -5.98 6.78
N THR A 107 -5.46 -5.99 7.75
CA THR A 107 -6.40 -4.90 7.95
C THR A 107 -5.69 -3.58 8.29
N LEU A 108 -4.82 -3.59 9.31
CA LEU A 108 -4.07 -2.41 9.72
C LEU A 108 -3.05 -1.98 8.67
N GLY A 109 -2.40 -2.95 8.02
CA GLY A 109 -1.42 -2.70 6.98
C GLY A 109 -2.04 -2.08 5.73
N TYR A 110 -3.21 -2.55 5.30
CA TYR A 110 -3.95 -1.94 4.19
C TYR A 110 -4.33 -0.50 4.51
N ALA A 111 -4.87 -0.24 5.71
CA ALA A 111 -5.19 1.11 6.14
C ALA A 111 -3.94 2.02 6.14
N ALA A 112 -2.83 1.55 6.71
CA ALA A 112 -1.59 2.30 6.74
C ALA A 112 -1.03 2.55 5.33
N ILE A 113 -1.00 1.54 4.45
CA ILE A 113 -0.53 1.67 3.07
C ILE A 113 -1.42 2.64 2.29
N PHE A 114 -2.74 2.54 2.44
CA PHE A 114 -3.69 3.46 1.80
C PHE A 114 -3.41 4.90 2.24
N LEU A 115 -3.33 5.16 3.55
CA LEU A 115 -3.05 6.51 4.08
C LEU A 115 -1.70 7.06 3.63
N GLY A 116 -0.65 6.23 3.61
CA GLY A 116 0.67 6.65 3.14
C GLY A 116 0.68 7.01 1.65
N ASN A 117 0.03 6.22 0.81
CA ASN A 117 -0.07 6.51 -0.62
C ASN A 117 -0.96 7.72 -0.90
N LEU A 118 -2.06 7.90 -0.15
CA LEU A 118 -2.92 9.07 -0.24
C LEU A 118 -2.14 10.35 0.13
N THR A 119 -1.42 10.32 1.26
CA THR A 119 -0.57 11.42 1.71
C THR A 119 0.48 11.76 0.66
N ARG A 120 1.11 10.73 0.06
CA ARG A 120 2.08 10.92 -1.02
C ARG A 120 1.46 11.63 -2.23
N ILE A 121 0.28 11.21 -2.71
CA ILE A 121 -0.36 11.86 -3.87
C ILE A 121 -0.59 13.34 -3.56
N VAL A 122 -1.24 13.63 -2.42
CA VAL A 122 -1.53 15.01 -2.01
C VAL A 122 -0.25 15.83 -1.90
N LEU A 123 0.80 15.28 -1.27
CA LEU A 123 2.10 15.95 -1.14
C LEU A 123 2.72 16.28 -2.50
N ILE A 124 2.72 15.36 -3.46
CA ILE A 124 3.29 15.59 -4.80
C ILE A 124 2.54 16.68 -5.53
N LEU A 125 1.20 16.61 -5.55
CA LEU A 125 0.39 17.60 -6.27
C LEU A 125 0.46 18.99 -5.61
N TYR A 126 0.48 19.03 -4.28
CA TYR A 126 0.67 20.27 -3.52
C TYR A 126 2.05 20.89 -3.76
N LEU A 127 3.12 20.08 -3.75
CA LEU A 127 4.48 20.55 -4.08
C LEU A 127 4.59 21.02 -5.52
N ASN A 128 3.93 20.36 -6.48
CA ASN A 128 3.89 20.83 -7.87
C ASN A 128 3.23 22.21 -7.98
N GLN A 129 2.20 22.49 -7.17
CA GLN A 129 1.61 23.82 -7.12
C GLN A 129 2.54 24.87 -6.48
N LEU A 130 3.28 24.51 -5.41
CA LEU A 130 4.25 25.44 -4.81
C LEU A 130 5.48 25.68 -5.69
N PHE A 131 5.87 24.70 -6.49
CA PHE A 131 7.04 24.73 -7.37
C PHE A 131 6.65 24.36 -8.80
N PRO A 132 5.96 25.25 -9.55
CA PRO A 132 5.41 24.96 -10.88
C PRO A 132 6.44 24.51 -11.94
N ASN A 133 7.69 24.93 -11.77
CA ASN A 133 8.80 24.54 -12.65
C ASN A 133 9.23 23.07 -12.45
N LEU A 134 8.78 22.42 -11.38
CA LEU A 134 9.16 21.07 -11.02
C LEU A 134 8.09 20.09 -11.51
N SER A 135 8.41 19.26 -12.50
CA SER A 135 7.45 18.28 -13.02
C SER A 135 6.91 17.36 -11.92
N TYR A 136 5.59 17.25 -11.83
CA TYR A 136 4.95 16.29 -10.92
C TYR A 136 5.40 14.84 -11.20
N MET A 137 5.72 14.49 -12.46
CA MET A 137 6.25 13.17 -12.80
C MET A 137 7.62 12.94 -12.18
N LEU A 138 8.48 13.97 -12.18
CA LEU A 138 9.78 13.91 -11.53
C LEU A 138 9.63 13.73 -10.02
N LEU A 139 8.75 14.52 -9.38
CA LEU A 139 8.42 14.35 -7.96
C LEU A 139 7.91 12.94 -7.65
N HIS A 140 7.01 12.43 -8.49
CA HIS A 140 6.43 11.10 -8.34
C HIS A 140 7.47 9.98 -8.48
N ASP A 141 8.29 10.01 -9.52
CA ASP A 141 9.21 8.92 -9.81
C ASP A 141 10.46 8.93 -8.93
N LEU A 142 11.01 10.13 -8.64
CA LEU A 142 12.24 10.26 -7.86
C LEU A 142 12.01 10.20 -6.35
N PHE A 143 10.90 10.76 -5.85
CA PHE A 143 10.62 10.82 -4.41
C PHE A 143 9.40 9.98 -4.02
N GLY A 144 8.32 10.08 -4.80
CA GLY A 144 7.06 9.40 -4.50
C GLY A 144 7.19 7.87 -4.45
N ARG A 145 7.73 7.24 -5.49
CA ARG A 145 7.86 5.77 -5.52
C ARG A 145 8.77 5.24 -4.40
N PRO A 146 10.01 5.77 -4.20
CA PRO A 146 10.84 5.32 -3.09
C PRO A 146 10.18 5.50 -1.73
N LEU A 147 9.47 6.61 -1.52
CA LEU A 147 8.76 6.87 -0.26
C LEU A 147 7.65 5.83 -0.01
N SER A 148 6.87 5.46 -1.04
CA SER A 148 5.85 4.41 -0.91
C SER A 148 6.46 3.03 -0.62
N PHE A 149 7.58 2.68 -1.26
CA PHE A 149 8.28 1.43 -0.99
C PHE A 149 8.82 1.40 0.44
N LEU A 150 9.44 2.49 0.90
CA LEU A 150 9.94 2.61 2.26
C LEU A 150 8.79 2.51 3.26
N TRP A 151 7.69 3.22 3.02
CA TRP A 151 6.50 3.18 3.87
C TRP A 151 5.92 1.78 3.98
N MET A 152 5.69 1.08 2.86
CA MET A 152 5.22 -0.30 2.85
C MET A 152 6.18 -1.23 3.63
N THR A 153 7.49 -1.03 3.46
CA THR A 153 8.51 -1.82 4.16
C THR A 153 8.46 -1.59 5.67
N VAL A 154 8.30 -0.35 6.12
CA VAL A 154 8.15 0.00 7.53
C VAL A 154 6.88 -0.62 8.11
N VAL A 155 5.75 -0.51 7.41
CA VAL A 155 4.46 -1.11 7.83
C VAL A 155 4.58 -2.63 7.93
N TRP A 156 5.21 -3.28 6.95
CA TRP A 156 5.45 -4.71 6.98
C TRP A 156 6.39 -5.11 8.11
N PHE A 157 7.49 -4.39 8.30
CA PHE A 157 8.46 -4.69 9.34
C PHE A 157 7.87 -4.52 10.75
N ALA A 158 7.08 -3.47 10.97
CA ALA A 158 6.36 -3.26 12.23
C ALA A 158 5.42 -4.43 12.53
N TRP A 159 4.64 -4.87 11.53
CA TRP A 159 3.80 -6.06 11.68
C TRP A 159 4.64 -7.32 11.94
N PHE A 160 5.68 -7.57 11.17
CA PHE A 160 6.59 -8.72 11.30
C PHE A 160 7.18 -8.80 12.72
N TYR A 161 7.70 -7.68 13.21
CA TYR A 161 8.28 -7.57 14.55
C TYR A 161 7.26 -7.91 15.65
N HIS A 162 6.04 -7.39 15.56
CA HIS A 162 4.98 -7.72 16.52
C HIS A 162 4.42 -9.14 16.37
N ALA A 163 4.39 -9.67 15.14
CA ALA A 163 3.81 -10.96 14.86
C ALA A 163 4.70 -12.12 15.34
N LEU A 164 6.02 -12.00 15.14
CA LEU A 164 7.00 -13.07 15.39
C LEU A 164 7.99 -12.78 16.52
N ILE A 165 8.49 -11.55 16.66
CA ILE A 165 9.59 -11.26 17.61
C ILE A 165 9.03 -10.93 19.00
N LYS A 166 8.04 -10.04 19.09
CA LYS A 166 7.47 -9.60 20.39
C LYS A 166 6.40 -10.56 20.94
N ALA A 167 6.03 -11.60 20.20
CA ALA A 167 5.02 -12.55 20.65
C ALA A 167 5.58 -13.36 21.83
N PRO A 168 4.99 -13.31 23.04
CA PRO A 168 5.48 -14.11 24.15
C PRO A 168 5.38 -15.59 23.77
N GLU A 169 6.49 -16.31 23.96
CA GLU A 169 6.52 -17.76 23.93
C GLU A 169 5.39 -18.26 24.84
N VAL A 170 4.58 -19.19 24.31
CA VAL A 170 3.63 -19.93 25.14
C VAL A 170 4.48 -20.62 26.20
N LYS A 171 4.29 -20.26 27.48
CA LYS A 171 4.88 -20.94 28.62
C LYS A 171 4.75 -22.45 28.42
N ASP A 172 5.88 -23.14 28.40
CA ASP A 172 5.94 -24.59 28.51
C ASP A 172 5.26 -24.97 29.83
N SER A 173 4.04 -25.50 29.74
CA SER A 173 3.29 -26.03 30.88
C SER A 173 3.49 -27.54 31.03
N SER A 174 4.68 -28.06 30.73
CA SER A 174 5.03 -29.48 30.89
C SER A 174 6.21 -29.71 31.86
N ALA A 175 6.34 -28.84 32.86
CA ALA A 175 7.15 -29.10 34.04
C ALA A 175 6.29 -28.92 35.29
N GLN A 176 5.38 -29.88 35.52
CA GLN A 176 4.80 -30.22 36.83
C GLN A 176 4.19 -31.62 36.75
#